data_AF-A0A914YDS2-F1
#
_entry.id   AF-A0A914YDS2-F1
#
_cell.length_a   1.000
_cell.length_b   1.000
_cell.length_c   1.000
_cell.angle_alpha   90.00
_cell.angle_beta   90.00
_cell.angle_gamma   90.00
#
_symmetry.space_group_name_H-M   'P 1'
#
loop_
_entity.id
_entity.type
_entity.pdbx_description
1 polymer ?
#
loop_
_entity_poly.entity_id
_entity_poly.type
_entity_poly.pdbx_seq_one_letter_code
_entity_poly.pdbx_strand_id
1 'polypeptide(L)'
;MFPFSLLFTFYGFYIWNVVLTFYVIISIVAYAELTKFNEELQLIGRDADHSDIICEELMEKFMKHIEYGRMIRTIDNTFEVYTFVMIGTNIPTTIFSLLSFFKVISGEWITFVLVVPGMFFCLVELVGLTAVPAKLHEAIGRVENIIYSNTRIWYPYDERIYQIAYALVTHVRQANLGISLWGFAVLF
;
A
#
# COMPACT_ATOMS: atom_id res chain seq x y z
N MET A 1 -10.88 12.93 42.22
CA MET A 1 -10.22 13.76 41.19
C MET A 1 -10.05 12.86 39.98
N PHE A 2 -10.93 12.97 38.97
CA PHE A 2 -10.76 12.18 37.74
C PHE A 2 -9.35 12.48 37.22
N PRO A 3 -8.49 11.48 37.05
CA PRO A 3 -7.11 11.76 36.70
C PRO A 3 -7.11 12.27 35.26
N PHE A 4 -6.84 13.56 35.08
CA PHE A 4 -6.72 14.19 33.76
C PHE A 4 -5.77 13.40 32.85
N SER A 5 -4.78 12.69 33.43
CA SER A 5 -3.90 11.78 32.70
C SER A 5 -4.63 10.68 31.93
N LEU A 6 -5.70 10.07 32.48
CA LEU A 6 -6.45 9.03 31.77
C LEU A 6 -7.17 9.61 30.55
N LEU A 7 -7.74 10.81 30.65
CA LEU A 7 -8.40 11.47 29.51
C LEU A 7 -7.40 11.79 28.39
N PHE A 8 -6.21 12.29 28.73
CA PHE A 8 -5.15 12.54 27.74
C PHE A 8 -4.68 11.24 27.07
N THR A 9 -4.52 10.15 27.83
CA THR A 9 -4.11 8.85 27.28
C THR A 9 -5.16 8.25 26.35
N PHE A 10 -6.45 8.27 26.73
CA PHE A 10 -7.52 7.79 25.86
C PHE A 10 -7.69 8.64 24.60
N TYR A 11 -7.56 9.96 24.72
CA TYR A 11 -7.61 10.87 23.57
C TYR A 11 -6.45 10.62 22.60
N GLY A 12 -5.23 10.47 23.12
CA GLY A 12 -4.05 10.13 22.32
C GLY A 12 -4.22 8.79 21.60
N PHE A 13 -4.68 7.77 22.30
CA PHE A 13 -4.96 6.45 21.72
C PHE A 13 -6.03 6.52 20.62
N TYR A 14 -7.11 7.26 20.84
CA TYR A 14 -8.18 7.41 19.85
C TYR A 14 -7.70 8.11 18.58
N ILE A 15 -6.97 9.23 18.71
CA ILE A 15 -6.38 9.92 17.55
C ILE A 15 -5.44 8.99 16.80
N TRP A 16 -4.61 8.24 17.52
CA TRP A 16 -3.68 7.28 16.93
C TRP A 16 -4.37 6.25 16.06
N ASN A 17 -5.45 5.66 16.57
CA ASN A 17 -6.29 4.69 15.87
C ASN A 17 -6.93 5.29 14.61
N VAL A 18 -7.42 6.52 14.70
CA VAL A 18 -8.04 7.23 13.56
C VAL A 18 -7.00 7.48 12.47
N VAL A 19 -5.80 7.96 12.81
CA VAL A 19 -4.72 8.20 11.85
C VAL A 19 -4.30 6.90 11.16
N LEU A 20 -4.13 5.82 11.92
CA LEU A 20 -3.78 4.51 11.38
C LEU A 20 -4.86 3.98 10.43
N THR A 21 -6.12 4.07 10.84
CA THR A 21 -7.25 3.64 10.01
C THR A 21 -7.31 4.43 8.71
N PHE A 22 -7.09 5.74 8.78
CA PHE A 22 -7.08 6.61 7.61
C PHE A 22 -5.93 6.27 6.64
N TYR A 23 -4.73 6.03 7.17
CA TYR A 23 -3.59 5.57 6.38
C TYR A 23 -3.86 4.23 5.67
N VAL A 24 -4.42 3.26 6.40
CA VAL A 24 -4.76 1.94 5.86
C VAL A 24 -5.82 2.06 4.76
N ILE A 25 -6.88 2.86 4.97
CA ILE A 25 -7.95 3.06 3.98
C ILE A 25 -7.38 3.71 2.71
N ILE A 26 -6.60 4.79 2.82
CA ILE A 26 -6.01 5.45 1.66
C ILE A 26 -5.12 4.49 0.87
N SER A 27 -4.30 3.70 1.57
CA SER A 27 -3.40 2.74 0.92
C SER A 27 -4.16 1.60 0.24
N ILE A 28 -5.29 1.16 0.82
CA ILE A 28 -6.20 0.17 0.19
C ILE A 28 -6.88 0.76 -1.05
N VAL A 29 -7.32 2.03 -1.00
CA VAL A 29 -7.93 2.71 -2.16
C VAL A 29 -6.91 2.82 -3.30
N ALA A 30 -5.68 3.26 -3.00
CA ALA A 30 -4.60 3.29 -3.98
C ALA A 30 -4.32 1.91 -4.59
N TYR A 31 -4.34 0.85 -3.77
CA TYR A 31 -4.19 -0.53 -4.23
C TYR A 31 -5.34 -0.97 -5.15
N ALA A 32 -6.58 -0.64 -4.81
CA ALA A 32 -7.75 -0.96 -5.61
C ALA A 32 -7.72 -0.25 -6.98
N GLU A 33 -7.33 1.03 -7.00
CA GLU A 33 -7.17 1.80 -8.24
C GLU A 33 -6.07 1.23 -9.14
N LEU A 34 -4.93 0.86 -8.58
CA LEU A 34 -3.85 0.20 -9.34
C LEU A 34 -4.25 -1.17 -9.85
N THR A 35 -5.03 -1.94 -9.07
CA THR A 35 -5.53 -3.24 -9.52
C THR A 35 -6.48 -3.09 -10.70
N LYS A 36 -7.40 -2.12 -10.63
CA LYS A 36 -8.29 -1.78 -11.75
C LYS A 36 -7.49 -1.30 -12.97
N PHE A 37 -6.47 -0.48 -12.77
CA PHE A 37 -5.57 -0.06 -13.84
C PHE A 37 -4.86 -1.25 -14.50
N ASN A 38 -4.40 -2.23 -13.71
CA ASN A 38 -3.77 -3.45 -14.21
C ASN A 38 -4.74 -4.28 -15.06
N GLU A 39 -6.00 -4.40 -14.65
CA GLU A 39 -7.04 -5.06 -15.44
C GLU A 39 -7.29 -4.32 -16.77
N GLU A 40 -7.39 -2.99 -16.73
CA GLU A 40 -7.52 -2.16 -17.95
C GLU A 40 -6.30 -2.31 -18.88
N LEU A 41 -5.09 -2.38 -18.33
CA LEU A 41 -3.84 -2.52 -19.09
C LEU A 41 -3.75 -3.87 -19.83
N GLN A 42 -4.31 -4.93 -19.26
CA GLN A 42 -4.40 -6.24 -19.90
C GLN A 42 -5.33 -6.26 -21.13
N LEU A 43 -6.30 -5.34 -21.18
CA LEU A 43 -7.27 -5.26 -22.27
C LEU A 43 -6.78 -4.48 -23.49
N ILE A 44 -5.63 -3.80 -23.38
CA ILE A 44 -5.04 -3.02 -24.49
C ILE A 44 -4.88 -3.89 -25.74
N GLY A 45 -5.36 -3.36 -26.86
CA GLY A 45 -5.29 -4.03 -28.18
C GLY A 45 -6.26 -5.20 -28.35
N ARG A 46 -7.28 -5.36 -27.48
CA ARG A 46 -8.32 -6.40 -27.65
C ARG A 46 -9.33 -6.06 -28.75
N ASP A 47 -9.67 -4.79 -28.88
CA ASP A 47 -10.70 -4.31 -29.82
C ASP A 47 -10.13 -3.40 -30.93
N ALA A 48 -8.82 -3.15 -30.92
CA ALA A 48 -8.15 -2.23 -31.84
C ALA A 48 -7.30 -2.99 -32.88
N ASP A 49 -7.73 -2.95 -34.15
CA ASP A 49 -6.96 -3.50 -35.30
C ASP A 49 -5.90 -2.53 -35.84
N HIS A 50 -5.93 -1.26 -35.45
CA HIS A 50 -5.04 -0.21 -35.97
C HIS A 50 -4.01 0.23 -34.92
N SER A 51 -2.74 0.29 -35.32
CA SER A 51 -1.63 0.64 -34.43
C SER A 51 -1.73 2.06 -33.84
N ASP A 52 -2.35 3.00 -34.56
CA ASP A 52 -2.55 4.36 -34.06
C ASP A 52 -3.50 4.42 -32.85
N ILE A 53 -4.53 3.56 -32.80
CA ILE A 53 -5.48 3.48 -31.67
C ILE A 53 -4.79 2.87 -30.45
N ILE A 54 -3.97 1.83 -30.65
CA ILE A 54 -3.17 1.21 -29.58
C ILE A 54 -2.17 2.23 -29.01
N CYS A 55 -1.56 3.05 -29.87
CA CYS A 55 -0.65 4.10 -29.46
C CYS A 55 -1.33 5.16 -28.58
N GLU A 56 -2.54 5.61 -28.95
CA GLU A 56 -3.31 6.57 -28.15
C GLU A 56 -3.75 5.98 -26.81
N GLU A 57 -4.28 4.75 -26.81
CA GLU A 57 -4.68 4.05 -25.59
C GLU A 57 -3.50 3.83 -24.64
N LEU A 58 -2.35 3.40 -25.16
CA LEU A 58 -1.14 3.20 -24.37
C LEU A 58 -0.59 4.52 -23.81
N MET A 59 -0.66 5.60 -24.58
CA MET A 59 -0.28 6.94 -24.10
C MET A 59 -1.20 7.43 -22.98
N GLU A 60 -2.51 7.21 -23.10
CA GLU A 60 -3.47 7.54 -22.04
C GLU A 60 -3.15 6.75 -20.75
N LYS A 61 -2.90 5.44 -20.87
CA LYS A 61 -2.52 4.61 -19.72
C LYS A 61 -1.18 5.03 -19.12
N PHE A 62 -0.22 5.47 -19.94
CA PHE A 62 1.05 6.01 -19.46
C PHE A 62 0.85 7.28 -18.62
N MET A 63 0.06 8.23 -19.11
CA MET A 63 -0.26 9.46 -18.36
C MET A 63 -0.98 9.15 -17.05
N LYS A 64 -1.92 8.20 -17.06
CA LYS A 64 -2.62 7.72 -15.86
C LYS A 64 -1.67 7.06 -14.86
N HIS A 65 -0.69 6.28 -15.32
CA HIS A 65 0.34 5.70 -14.47
C HIS A 65 1.22 6.76 -13.79
N ILE A 66 1.56 7.85 -14.50
CA ILE A 66 2.29 8.98 -13.90
C ILE A 66 1.48 9.63 -12.76
N GLU A 67 0.17 9.77 -12.95
CA GLU A 67 -0.73 10.30 -11.93
C GLU A 67 -0.78 9.41 -10.68
N TYR A 68 -0.90 8.10 -10.86
CA TYR A 68 -0.81 7.13 -9.75
C TYR A 68 0.55 7.18 -9.05
N GLY A 69 1.64 7.27 -9.80
CA GLY A 69 2.98 7.42 -9.24
C GLY A 69 3.11 8.69 -8.39
N ARG A 70 2.48 9.80 -8.80
CA ARG A 70 2.43 11.04 -8.02
C ARG A 70 1.60 10.88 -6.75
N MET A 71 0.41 10.28 -6.86
CA MET A 71 -0.46 10.01 -5.71
C MET A 71 0.26 9.18 -4.65
N ILE A 72 0.91 8.08 -5.06
CA ILE A 72 1.63 7.17 -4.16
C ILE A 72 2.78 7.90 -3.45
N ARG A 73 3.55 8.73 -4.17
CA ARG A 73 4.59 9.58 -3.56
C ARG A 73 4.03 10.61 -2.59
N THR A 74 2.86 11.19 -2.88
CA THR A 74 2.21 12.11 -1.95
C THR A 74 1.75 11.39 -0.69
N ILE A 75 1.21 10.18 -0.81
CA ILE A 75 0.84 9.34 0.34
C ILE A 75 2.09 9.02 1.16
N ASP A 76 3.16 8.56 0.52
CA ASP A 76 4.41 8.22 1.18
C ASP A 76 4.98 9.41 1.95
N ASN A 77 5.17 10.56 1.29
CA ASN A 77 5.69 11.78 1.93
C ASN A 77 4.80 12.30 3.07
N THR A 78 3.47 12.13 2.97
CA THR A 78 2.54 12.60 4.01
C THR A 78 2.63 11.73 5.26
N PHE A 79 2.82 10.42 5.08
CA PHE A 79 2.78 9.45 6.15
C PHE A 79 4.14 8.91 6.57
N GLU A 80 5.25 9.30 5.94
CA GLU A 80 6.61 8.78 6.22
C GLU A 80 6.94 8.80 7.73
N VAL A 81 6.87 9.99 8.34
CA VAL A 81 7.14 10.18 9.76
C VAL A 81 6.13 9.44 10.62
N TYR A 82 4.85 9.46 10.23
CA TYR A 82 3.79 8.79 10.98
C TYR A 82 3.97 7.28 10.96
N THR A 83 4.26 6.66 9.81
CA THR A 83 4.49 5.22 9.64
C THR A 83 5.70 4.78 10.45
N PHE A 84 6.77 5.58 10.48
CA PHE A 84 7.93 5.31 11.33
C PHE A 84 7.56 5.27 12.83
N VAL A 85 6.86 6.29 13.31
CA VAL A 85 6.44 6.35 14.74
C VAL A 85 5.38 5.27 15.04
N MET A 86 4.46 5.00 14.12
CA MET A 86 3.45 3.93 14.22
C MET A 86 4.09 2.56 14.37
N ILE A 87 5.08 2.22 13.56
CA ILE A 87 5.77 0.94 13.68
C ILE A 87 6.63 0.90 14.94
N GLY A 88 7.36 1.98 15.23
CA GLY A 88 8.23 2.08 16.41
C GLY A 88 7.47 1.94 17.74
N THR A 89 6.19 2.30 17.76
CA THR A 89 5.32 2.16 18.95
C THR A 89 4.48 0.89 18.94
N ASN A 90 3.97 0.45 17.78
CA ASN A 90 3.16 -0.77 17.70
C ASN A 90 3.95 -2.05 17.90
N ILE A 91 5.23 -2.13 17.49
CA ILE A 91 6.06 -3.33 17.74
C ILE A 91 6.20 -3.59 19.26
N PRO A 92 6.70 -2.64 20.08
CA PRO A 92 6.76 -2.84 21.53
C PRO A 92 5.38 -3.14 22.14
N THR A 93 4.35 -2.41 21.73
CA THR A 93 2.99 -2.56 22.28
C THR A 93 2.44 -3.96 22.01
N THR A 94 2.69 -4.50 20.82
CA THR A 94 2.30 -5.87 20.45
C THR A 94 3.05 -6.91 21.28
N ILE A 95 4.37 -6.73 21.49
CA ILE A 95 5.19 -7.62 22.33
C ILE A 95 4.67 -7.64 23.77
N PHE A 96 4.45 -6.46 24.37
CA PHE A 96 3.94 -6.38 25.75
C PHE A 96 2.50 -6.92 25.87
N SER A 97 1.68 -6.75 24.85
CA SER A 97 0.32 -7.31 24.81
C SER A 97 0.33 -8.83 24.72
N LEU A 98 1.21 -9.41 23.90
CA LEU A 98 1.45 -10.86 23.82
C LEU A 98 1.98 -11.42 25.14
N LEU A 99 2.94 -10.75 25.78
CA LEU A 99 3.46 -11.16 27.09
C LEU A 99 2.38 -11.13 28.18
N SER A 100 1.52 -10.11 28.14
CA SER A 100 0.38 -10.00 29.06
C SER A 100 -0.65 -11.10 28.82
N PHE A 101 -0.92 -11.43 27.55
CA PHE A 101 -1.79 -12.54 27.16
C PHE A 101 -1.28 -13.89 27.68
N PHE A 102 0.03 -14.18 27.52
CA PHE A 102 0.61 -15.43 28.03
C PHE A 102 0.56 -15.54 29.56
N LYS A 103 0.65 -14.42 30.28
CA LYS A 103 0.49 -14.41 31.75
C LYS A 103 -0.95 -14.64 32.20
N VAL A 104 -1.92 -14.19 31.42
CA VAL A 104 -3.35 -14.26 31.77
C VAL A 104 -3.98 -15.59 31.33
N ILE A 105 -3.33 -16.35 30.45
CA ILE A 105 -3.80 -17.65 29.93
C ILE A 105 -4.10 -18.69 31.04
N SER A 106 -3.42 -18.57 32.19
CA SER A 106 -3.62 -19.43 33.36
C SER A 106 -4.42 -18.75 34.49
N GLY A 107 -4.94 -17.54 34.26
CA GLY A 107 -5.60 -16.68 35.25
C GLY A 107 -7.12 -16.56 35.10
N GLU A 108 -7.68 -15.49 35.67
CA GLU A 108 -9.12 -15.23 35.69
C GLU A 108 -9.71 -14.93 34.30
N TRP A 109 -10.87 -15.53 34.01
CA TRP A 109 -11.62 -15.36 32.75
C TRP A 109 -11.95 -13.90 32.41
N ILE A 110 -12.21 -13.05 33.41
CA ILE A 110 -12.57 -11.63 33.19
C ILE A 110 -11.38 -10.87 32.59
N THR A 111 -10.19 -11.09 33.12
CA THR A 111 -8.95 -10.47 32.63
C THR A 111 -8.62 -10.97 31.22
N PHE A 112 -8.88 -12.24 30.94
CA PHE A 112 -8.70 -12.81 29.60
C PHE A 112 -9.58 -12.11 28.55
N VAL A 113 -10.88 -11.94 28.84
CA VAL A 113 -11.83 -11.26 27.93
C VAL A 113 -11.47 -9.80 27.69
N LEU A 114 -10.82 -9.13 28.65
CA LEU A 114 -10.38 -7.74 28.50
C LEU A 114 -9.08 -7.60 27.68
N VAL A 115 -8.15 -8.56 27.80
CA VAL A 115 -6.83 -8.49 27.13
C VAL A 115 -6.89 -8.93 25.66
N VAL A 116 -7.75 -9.90 25.33
CA VAL A 116 -7.85 -10.47 23.97
C VAL A 116 -8.19 -9.42 22.90
N PRO A 117 -9.20 -8.54 23.07
CA PRO A 117 -9.54 -7.54 22.05
C PRO A 117 -8.39 -6.56 21.78
N GLY A 118 -7.67 -6.13 22.83
CA GLY A 118 -6.53 -5.24 22.70
C GLY A 118 -5.37 -5.89 21.93
N MET A 119 -5.07 -7.15 22.22
CA MET A 119 -4.06 -7.93 21.50
C MET A 119 -4.45 -8.12 20.03
N PHE A 120 -5.71 -8.46 19.75
CA PHE A 120 -6.21 -8.60 18.38
C PHE A 120 -6.07 -7.28 17.60
N PHE A 121 -6.40 -6.16 18.24
CA PHE A 121 -6.27 -4.84 17.64
C PHE A 121 -4.81 -4.53 17.27
N CYS A 122 -3.86 -4.71 18.19
CA CYS A 122 -2.44 -4.50 17.93
C CYS A 122 -1.90 -5.39 16.80
N LEU A 123 -2.34 -6.65 16.72
CA LEU A 123 -1.95 -7.53 15.63
C LEU A 123 -2.50 -7.08 14.28
N VAL A 124 -3.78 -6.71 14.21
CA VAL A 124 -4.41 -6.22 12.99
C VAL A 124 -3.74 -4.93 12.52
N GLU A 125 -3.43 -4.02 13.43
CA GLU A 125 -2.71 -2.78 13.11
C GLU A 125 -1.30 -3.08 12.55
N LEU A 126 -0.55 -3.97 13.20
CA LEU A 126 0.80 -4.32 12.75
C LEU A 126 0.77 -4.98 11.36
N VAL A 127 -0.19 -5.87 11.11
CA VAL A 127 -0.40 -6.48 9.80
C VAL A 127 -0.84 -5.44 8.77
N GLY A 128 -1.74 -4.52 9.14
CA GLY A 128 -2.19 -3.44 8.24
C GLY A 128 -1.05 -2.52 7.82
N LEU A 129 -0.20 -2.12 8.76
CA LEU A 129 0.95 -1.25 8.52
C LEU A 129 2.02 -1.87 7.63
N THR A 130 2.11 -3.20 7.59
CA THR A 130 3.16 -3.93 6.85
C THR A 130 2.66 -4.57 5.55
N ALA A 131 1.49 -5.20 5.59
CA ALA A 131 0.95 -5.94 4.45
C ALA A 131 0.33 -5.05 3.37
N VAL A 132 -0.30 -3.92 3.76
CA VAL A 132 -0.95 -3.03 2.77
C VAL A 132 0.07 -2.35 1.85
N PRO A 133 1.17 -1.75 2.36
CA PRO A 133 2.22 -1.19 1.51
C PRO A 133 2.89 -2.25 0.63
N ALA A 134 3.10 -3.46 1.17
CA ALA A 134 3.68 -4.57 0.41
C ALA A 134 2.78 -4.98 -0.77
N LYS A 135 1.46 -5.09 -0.56
CA LYS A 135 0.50 -5.36 -1.63
C LYS A 135 0.43 -4.25 -2.67
N LEU A 136 0.55 -3.00 -2.24
CA LEU A 136 0.61 -1.85 -3.14
C LEU A 136 1.85 -1.93 -4.04
N HIS A 137 3.02 -2.21 -3.46
CA HIS A 137 4.26 -2.40 -4.21
C HIS A 137 4.16 -3.55 -5.22
N GLU A 138 3.63 -4.71 -4.80
CA GLU A 138 3.40 -5.85 -5.70
C GLU A 138 2.49 -5.48 -6.88
N ALA A 139 1.44 -4.67 -6.64
CA ALA A 139 0.53 -4.22 -7.69
C ALA A 139 1.22 -3.28 -8.71
N ILE A 140 2.16 -2.44 -8.26
CA ILE A 140 2.98 -1.59 -9.14
C ILE A 140 3.90 -2.46 -9.99
N GLY A 141 4.62 -3.42 -9.38
CA GLY A 141 5.50 -4.33 -10.11
C GLY A 141 4.76 -5.23 -11.11
N ARG A 142 3.49 -5.54 -10.86
CA ARG A 142 2.65 -6.31 -11.79
C ARG A 142 2.42 -5.59 -13.12
N VAL A 143 2.47 -4.25 -13.16
CA VAL A 143 2.35 -3.45 -14.40
C VAL A 143 3.40 -3.87 -15.42
N GLU A 144 4.66 -4.01 -14.97
CA GLU A 144 5.78 -4.41 -15.83
C GLU A 144 5.54 -5.78 -16.47
N ASN A 145 5.15 -6.76 -15.64
CA ASN A 145 4.84 -8.11 -16.11
C ASN A 145 3.69 -8.13 -17.13
N ILE A 146 2.65 -7.30 -16.93
CA ILE A 146 1.52 -7.20 -17.86
C ILE A 146 1.99 -6.66 -19.21
N ILE A 147 2.79 -5.59 -19.22
CA ILE A 147 3.30 -4.98 -20.47
C ILE A 147 4.15 -6.00 -21.24
N TYR A 148 5.07 -6.70 -20.57
CA TYR A 148 5.89 -7.72 -21.22
C TYR A 148 5.09 -8.93 -21.71
N SER A 149 4.04 -9.32 -20.99
CA SER A 149 3.19 -10.46 -21.37
C SER A 149 2.25 -10.16 -22.55
N ASN A 150 1.96 -8.88 -22.82
CA ASN A 150 1.03 -8.50 -23.88
C ASN A 150 1.74 -8.48 -25.24
N THR A 151 1.67 -9.61 -25.96
CA THR A 151 2.29 -9.78 -27.29
C THR A 151 1.79 -8.79 -28.33
N ARG A 152 0.61 -8.19 -28.15
CA ARG A 152 0.02 -7.21 -29.08
C ARG A 152 0.70 -5.85 -29.05
N ILE A 153 1.36 -5.53 -27.93
CA ILE A 153 2.18 -4.31 -27.80
C ILE A 153 3.50 -4.49 -28.59
N TRP A 154 4.04 -5.71 -28.58
CA TRP A 154 5.33 -6.03 -29.17
C TRP A 154 5.23 -6.50 -30.62
N TYR A 155 4.05 -6.94 -31.08
CA TYR A 155 3.85 -7.44 -32.43
C TYR A 155 2.51 -7.01 -33.04
N PRO A 156 2.49 -6.49 -34.30
CA PRO A 156 3.64 -6.19 -35.16
C PRO A 156 4.47 -5.00 -34.63
N TYR A 157 5.76 -4.96 -34.97
CA TYR A 157 6.66 -3.90 -34.50
C TYR A 157 6.21 -2.52 -35.02
N ASP A 158 5.85 -1.62 -34.10
CA ASP A 158 5.66 -0.20 -34.33
C ASP A 158 6.60 0.57 -33.39
N GLU A 159 7.47 1.40 -33.95
CA GLU A 159 8.46 2.19 -33.22
C GLU A 159 7.82 3.06 -32.12
N ARG A 160 6.65 3.64 -32.40
CA ARG A 160 5.95 4.54 -31.47
C ARG A 160 5.42 3.77 -30.25
N ILE A 161 4.79 2.62 -30.49
CA ILE A 161 4.26 1.75 -29.42
C ILE A 161 5.40 1.22 -28.55
N TYR A 162 6.51 0.80 -29.17
CA TYR A 162 7.70 0.33 -28.46
C TYR A 162 8.31 1.41 -27.57
N GLN A 163 8.45 2.64 -28.07
CA GLN A 163 9.01 3.76 -27.28
C GLN A 163 8.14 4.06 -26.06
N ILE A 164 6.81 4.11 -26.22
CA ILE A 164 5.87 4.38 -25.11
C ILE A 164 5.87 3.22 -24.11
N ALA A 165 5.82 1.97 -24.58
CA ALA A 165 5.87 0.80 -23.71
C ALA A 165 7.18 0.75 -22.91
N TYR A 166 8.31 1.06 -23.54
CA TYR A 166 9.60 1.14 -22.88
C TYR A 166 9.66 2.30 -21.87
N ALA A 167 9.12 3.48 -22.23
CA ALA A 167 9.00 4.61 -21.30
C ALA A 167 8.13 4.24 -20.09
N LEU A 168 7.03 3.53 -20.28
CA LEU A 168 6.17 3.05 -19.20
C LEU A 168 6.92 2.07 -18.29
N VAL A 169 7.60 1.06 -18.83
CA VAL A 169 8.37 0.09 -18.04
C VAL A 169 9.50 0.77 -17.26
N THR A 170 10.22 1.70 -17.88
CA THR A 170 11.29 2.45 -17.18
C THR A 170 10.73 3.34 -16.07
N HIS A 171 9.53 3.90 -16.25
CA HIS A 171 8.83 4.63 -15.20
C HIS A 171 8.38 3.74 -14.04
N VAL A 172 7.87 2.53 -14.31
CA VAL A 172 7.51 1.53 -13.30
C VAL A 172 8.75 1.11 -12.49
N ARG A 173 9.89 0.93 -13.15
CA ARG A 173 11.17 0.52 -12.52
C ARG A 173 11.89 1.63 -11.74
N GLN A 174 11.31 2.83 -11.60
CA GLN A 174 11.92 3.87 -10.78
C GLN A 174 12.07 3.36 -9.35
N ALA A 175 13.30 3.39 -8.81
CA ALA A 175 13.66 2.83 -7.50
C ALA A 175 12.90 3.40 -6.28
N ASN A 176 12.07 4.44 -6.50
CA ASN A 176 11.26 5.14 -5.49
C ASN A 176 9.77 5.22 -5.89
N LEU A 177 9.25 4.22 -6.61
CA LEU A 177 7.82 4.12 -6.92
C LEU A 177 7.16 3.08 -6.00
N GLY A 178 6.88 3.50 -4.77
CA GLY A 178 6.29 2.67 -3.72
C GLY A 178 6.12 3.49 -2.44
N ILE A 179 5.47 2.92 -1.43
CA ILE A 179 5.45 3.51 -0.08
C ILE A 179 6.68 2.97 0.65
N SER A 180 7.58 3.85 1.07
CA SER A 180 8.74 3.45 1.86
C SER A 180 8.27 3.05 3.26
N LEU A 181 8.53 1.80 3.62
CA LEU A 181 8.54 1.44 5.03
C LEU A 181 9.88 1.95 5.57
N TRP A 182 9.85 2.98 6.41
CA TRP A 182 11.01 3.51 7.18
C TRP A 182 11.96 4.50 6.48
N GLY A 183 11.77 4.94 5.24
CA GLY A 183 12.82 5.72 4.54
C GLY A 183 14.15 4.97 4.34
N PHE A 184 14.21 3.68 4.73
CA PHE A 184 15.37 2.78 4.57
C PHE A 184 14.97 1.39 4.05
N ALA A 185 13.76 0.90 4.34
CA ALA A 185 13.24 -0.34 3.77
C ALA A 185 12.24 -0.02 2.66
N VAL A 186 12.78 0.32 1.48
CA VAL A 186 12.03 0.05 0.26
C VAL A 186 11.91 -1.47 0.21
N LEU A 187 10.70 -2.00 0.32
CA LEU A 187 10.46 -3.40 -0.01
C LEU A 187 10.74 -3.51 -1.51
N PHE A 188 11.95 -3.95 -1.86
CA PHE A 188 12.39 -4.14 -3.24
C PHE A 188 11.69 -5.37 -3.83
#